data_AF-A0A2E8TL49-F1
#
_entry.id   AF-A0A2E8TL49-F1
#
_cell.length_a   1.000
_cell.length_b   1.000
_cell.length_c   1.000
_cell.angle_alpha   90.00
_cell.angle_beta   90.00
_cell.angle_gamma   90.00
#
_symmetry.space_group_name_H-M   'P 1'
#
loop_
_entity.id
_entity.type
_entity.pdbx_description
1 polymer ?
#
loop_
_entity_poly.entity_id
_entity_poly.type
_entity_poly.pdbx_seq_one_letter_code
_entity_poly.pdbx_strand_id
1 'polypeptide(L)'
;MTSTKNYFKVLKLDEKIVFISIILFPILLTTGPLMPDLIVILCGIIFIYKFFKDKEFYNFLILNYKKEIFLFSTFFIIIILSLLNSSIIKNSFLSSFFYFRFFLFLLVVSYIFYKYPKTIKVLTISIITILIVLFLDSLIQYYFEKNIFLQDVKKYTDLKYVTSFFGDEKRLGSFVARILPICIALIFFVNNELINKYKIKELLILSSLIIIILSTERLAFFYFFVFIFFIFLH
;
A
#
# COMPACT_ATOMS: atom_id res chain seq x y z
N MET A 1 20.20 19.46 -5.37
CA MET A 1 19.18 19.02 -4.38
C MET A 1 18.22 20.17 -4.11
N THR A 2 17.08 20.24 -4.80
CA THR A 2 16.00 21.13 -4.35
C THR A 2 15.36 20.50 -3.12
N SER A 3 15.39 21.21 -1.99
CA SER A 3 14.80 20.72 -0.73
C SER A 3 13.32 20.40 -0.95
N THR A 4 12.82 19.38 -0.26
CA THR A 4 11.40 18.97 -0.29
C THR A 4 10.43 20.14 -0.06
N LYS A 5 10.86 21.19 0.66
CA LYS A 5 10.12 22.45 0.86
C LYS A 5 9.83 23.21 -0.44
N ASN A 6 10.74 23.21 -1.43
CA ASN A 6 10.48 23.85 -2.72
C ASN A 6 9.55 23.01 -3.61
N TYR A 7 9.51 21.69 -3.41
CA TYR A 7 8.64 20.80 -4.16
C TYR A 7 7.16 20.98 -3.81
N PHE A 8 6.87 21.04 -2.51
CA PHE A 8 5.51 21.18 -2.02
C PHE A 8 4.87 22.53 -2.40
N LYS A 9 5.68 23.58 -2.55
CA LYS A 9 5.21 24.92 -2.93
C LYS A 9 4.67 24.99 -4.36
N VAL A 10 5.15 24.13 -5.26
CA VAL A 10 4.79 24.14 -6.69
C VAL A 10 3.49 23.38 -6.97
N LEU A 11 3.06 22.50 -6.07
CA LEU A 11 1.86 21.67 -6.24
C LEU A 11 0.57 22.50 -6.11
N LYS A 12 -0.38 22.24 -7.01
CA LYS A 12 -1.78 22.69 -6.85
C LYS A 12 -2.43 22.01 -5.63
N LEU A 13 -3.51 22.57 -5.10
CA LEU A 13 -4.12 22.09 -3.85
C LEU A 13 -4.59 20.62 -3.94
N ASP A 14 -5.27 20.27 -5.03
CA ASP A 14 -5.70 18.91 -5.37
C ASP A 14 -4.52 17.94 -5.46
N GLU A 15 -3.43 18.36 -6.12
CA GLU A 15 -2.21 17.56 -6.25
C GLU A 15 -1.47 17.39 -4.90
N LYS A 16 -1.51 18.40 -4.03
CA LYS A 16 -0.99 18.28 -2.65
C LYS A 16 -1.72 17.22 -1.85
N ILE A 17 -3.05 17.19 -1.96
CA ILE A 17 -3.87 16.19 -1.26
C ILE A 17 -3.48 14.78 -1.71
N VAL A 18 -3.43 14.53 -3.03
CA VAL A 18 -3.02 13.22 -3.56
C VAL A 18 -1.58 12.87 -3.16
N PHE A 19 -0.67 13.85 -3.18
CA PHE A 19 0.71 13.65 -2.76
C PHE A 19 0.81 13.23 -1.28
N ILE A 20 0.09 13.92 -0.37
CA ILE A 20 0.03 13.55 1.04
C ILE A 20 -0.58 12.16 1.19
N SER A 21 -1.67 11.87 0.45
CA SER A 21 -2.32 10.58 0.45
C SER A 21 -1.37 9.45 0.10
N ILE A 22 -0.55 9.60 -0.95
CA ILE A 22 0.47 8.61 -1.35
C ILE A 22 1.45 8.33 -0.20
N ILE A 23 1.90 9.37 0.51
CA ILE A 23 2.86 9.23 1.61
C ILE A 23 2.23 8.52 2.80
N LEU A 24 0.99 8.88 3.14
CA LEU A 24 0.29 8.32 4.30
C LEU A 24 -0.29 6.93 4.05
N PHE A 25 -0.53 6.56 2.80
CA PHE A 25 -1.22 5.32 2.45
C PHE A 25 -0.58 4.07 3.09
N PRO A 26 0.75 3.85 3.04
CA PRO A 26 1.38 2.69 3.70
C PRO A 26 1.13 2.63 5.21
N ILE A 27 1.10 3.79 5.87
CA ILE A 27 0.86 3.90 7.32
C ILE A 27 -0.61 3.60 7.62
N LEU A 28 -1.53 4.17 6.84
CA LEU A 28 -2.96 4.00 7.08
C LEU A 28 -3.44 2.57 6.83
N LEU A 29 -2.77 1.82 5.95
CA LEU A 29 -3.03 0.39 5.79
C LEU A 29 -2.84 -0.43 7.07
N THR A 30 -2.10 0.09 8.06
CA THR A 30 -1.93 -0.56 9.37
C THR A 30 -3.07 -0.27 10.36
N THR A 31 -3.93 0.71 10.09
CA THR A 31 -4.98 1.20 11.00
C THR A 31 -6.36 0.57 10.78
N GLY A 32 -6.44 -0.49 9.97
CA GLY A 32 -7.70 -1.12 9.55
C GLY A 32 -8.24 -0.55 8.22
N PRO A 33 -9.39 -1.05 7.72
CA PRO A 33 -9.87 -0.75 6.37
C PRO A 33 -10.45 0.66 6.19
N LEU A 34 -10.99 1.25 7.25
CA LEU A 34 -11.71 2.53 7.18
C LEU A 34 -10.82 3.67 6.68
N MET A 35 -9.61 3.82 7.23
CA MET A 35 -8.72 4.92 6.90
C MET A 35 -8.14 4.86 5.47
N PRO A 36 -7.60 3.71 4.99
CA PRO A 36 -7.23 3.53 3.60
C PRO A 36 -8.41 3.79 2.64
N ASP A 37 -9.59 3.29 2.97
CA ASP A 37 -10.79 3.46 2.14
C ASP A 37 -11.18 4.93 2.00
N LEU A 38 -11.11 5.70 3.08
CA LEU A 38 -11.36 7.15 3.06
C LEU A 38 -10.39 7.86 2.12
N ILE A 39 -9.08 7.54 2.17
CA ILE A 39 -8.10 8.11 1.25
C ILE A 39 -8.41 7.76 -0.20
N VAL A 40 -8.75 6.49 -0.46
CA VAL A 40 -9.08 6.04 -1.82
C VAL A 40 -10.31 6.78 -2.35
N ILE A 41 -11.33 6.98 -1.52
CA ILE A 41 -12.53 7.76 -1.89
C ILE A 41 -12.16 9.22 -2.17
N LEU A 42 -11.41 9.86 -1.27
CA LEU A 42 -10.98 11.26 -1.45
C LEU A 42 -10.20 11.46 -2.76
N CYS A 43 -9.24 10.57 -3.04
CA CYS A 43 -8.49 10.58 -4.29
C CYS A 43 -9.37 10.26 -5.50
N GLY A 44 -10.37 9.40 -5.37
CA GLY A 44 -11.37 9.15 -6.41
C GLY A 44 -12.21 10.38 -6.75
N ILE A 45 -12.58 11.18 -5.75
CA ILE A 45 -13.27 12.47 -5.98
C ILE A 45 -12.35 13.45 -6.71
N ILE A 46 -11.06 13.52 -6.31
CA ILE A 46 -10.07 14.36 -6.99
C ILE A 46 -9.85 13.91 -8.44
N PHE A 47 -9.82 12.60 -8.69
CA PHE A 47 -9.75 12.05 -10.04
C PHE A 47 -10.92 12.57 -10.89
N ILE A 48 -12.15 12.47 -10.39
CA ILE A 48 -13.35 12.91 -11.12
C ILE A 48 -13.28 14.41 -11.40
N TYR A 49 -12.90 15.22 -10.41
CA TYR A 49 -12.70 16.65 -10.58
C TYR A 49 -11.67 16.97 -11.68
N LYS A 50 -10.48 16.35 -11.63
CA LYS A 50 -9.41 16.56 -12.63
C LYS A 50 -9.83 16.06 -14.01
N PHE A 51 -10.52 14.93 -14.11
CA PHE A 51 -10.97 14.36 -15.39
C PHE A 51 -11.80 15.37 -16.21
N PHE A 52 -12.68 16.12 -15.56
CA PHE A 52 -13.53 17.10 -16.23
C PHE A 52 -12.92 18.50 -16.35
N LYS A 53 -12.00 18.89 -15.45
CA LYS A 53 -11.47 20.27 -15.38
C LYS A 53 -10.07 20.42 -15.99
N ASP A 54 -9.27 19.38 -16.00
CA ASP A 54 -7.85 19.42 -16.35
C ASP A 54 -7.60 18.67 -17.67
N LYS A 55 -7.44 19.42 -18.76
CA LYS A 55 -7.20 18.85 -20.11
C LYS A 55 -5.89 18.09 -20.18
N GLU A 56 -4.86 18.51 -19.45
CA GLU A 56 -3.57 17.81 -19.43
C GLU A 56 -3.73 16.43 -18.78
N PHE A 57 -4.48 16.36 -17.69
CA PHE A 57 -4.81 15.10 -17.02
C PHE A 57 -5.60 14.16 -17.93
N TYR A 58 -6.64 14.66 -18.59
CA TYR A 58 -7.44 13.88 -19.54
C TYR A 58 -6.58 13.32 -20.69
N ASN A 59 -5.75 14.17 -21.31
CA ASN A 59 -4.86 13.75 -22.40
C ASN A 59 -3.86 12.69 -21.93
N PHE A 60 -3.28 12.85 -20.74
CA PHE A 60 -2.39 11.86 -20.14
C PHE A 60 -3.07 10.50 -20.00
N LEU A 61 -4.32 10.46 -19.51
CA LEU A 61 -5.07 9.21 -19.35
C LEU A 61 -5.31 8.50 -20.68
N ILE A 62 -5.70 9.23 -21.72
CA ILE A 62 -6.01 8.63 -23.03
C ILE A 62 -4.74 8.15 -23.73
N LEU A 63 -3.65 8.90 -23.64
CA LEU A 63 -2.40 8.52 -24.31
C LEU A 63 -1.75 7.30 -23.67
N ASN A 64 -1.76 7.23 -22.33
CA ASN A 64 -0.98 6.23 -21.59
C ASN A 64 -1.81 5.05 -21.06
N TYR A 65 -3.12 5.24 -20.83
CA TYR A 65 -3.95 4.27 -20.10
C TYR A 65 -5.26 3.90 -20.80
N LYS A 66 -5.45 4.24 -22.08
CA LYS A 66 -6.72 3.96 -22.79
C LYS A 66 -7.08 2.47 -22.81
N LYS A 67 -6.10 1.59 -22.99
CA LYS A 67 -6.33 0.13 -23.05
C LYS A 67 -6.74 -0.41 -21.69
N GLU A 68 -6.06 0.03 -20.64
CA GLU A 68 -6.28 -0.33 -19.25
C GLU A 68 -7.64 0.17 -18.76
N ILE A 69 -8.01 1.40 -19.11
CA ILE A 69 -9.34 1.96 -18.82
C ILE A 69 -10.42 1.14 -19.52
N PHE A 70 -10.22 0.79 -20.80
CA PHE A 70 -11.19 -0.04 -21.53
C PHE A 70 -11.34 -1.43 -20.90
N LEU A 71 -10.23 -2.10 -20.59
CA LEU A 71 -10.21 -3.44 -19.99
C LEU A 71 -10.81 -3.45 -18.59
N PHE A 72 -10.50 -2.43 -17.77
CA PHE A 72 -11.13 -2.29 -16.45
C PHE A 72 -12.63 -2.01 -16.58
N SER A 73 -13.05 -1.20 -17.55
CA SER A 73 -14.46 -0.90 -17.78
C SER A 73 -15.24 -2.15 -18.20
N THR A 74 -14.70 -2.98 -19.10
CA THR A 74 -15.34 -4.24 -19.49
C THR A 74 -15.41 -5.21 -18.30
N PHE A 75 -14.33 -5.34 -17.54
CA PHE A 75 -14.30 -6.15 -16.32
C PHE A 75 -15.33 -5.67 -15.28
N PHE A 76 -15.46 -4.35 -15.10
CA PHE A 76 -16.41 -3.77 -14.16
C PHE A 76 -17.86 -4.00 -14.59
N ILE A 77 -18.15 -3.94 -15.90
CA ILE A 77 -19.47 -4.31 -16.43
C ILE A 77 -19.77 -5.78 -16.15
N ILE A 78 -18.80 -6.69 -16.33
CA ILE A 78 -18.97 -8.11 -16.00
C ILE A 78 -19.29 -8.30 -14.52
N ILE A 79 -18.60 -7.58 -13.63
CA ILE A 79 -18.90 -7.59 -12.19
C ILE A 79 -20.36 -7.16 -11.94
N ILE A 80 -20.80 -6.05 -12.54
CA ILE A 80 -22.17 -5.55 -12.36
C ILE A 80 -23.20 -6.55 -12.87
N LEU A 81 -23.00 -7.13 -14.05
CA LEU A 81 -23.90 -8.15 -14.61
C LEU A 81 -23.96 -9.40 -13.72
N SER A 82 -22.80 -9.83 -13.21
CA SER A 82 -22.73 -10.96 -12.27
C SER A 82 -23.44 -10.66 -10.95
N LEU A 83 -23.30 -9.45 -10.41
CA LEU A 83 -24.02 -9.02 -9.20
C LEU A 83 -25.53 -9.05 -9.42
N LEU A 84 -26.02 -8.46 -10.51
CA LEU A 84 -27.45 -8.39 -10.82
C LEU A 84 -28.09 -9.77 -10.99
N ASN A 85 -27.31 -10.77 -11.41
CA ASN A 85 -27.78 -12.15 -11.55
C ASN A 85 -27.60 -13.00 -10.26
N SER A 86 -27.03 -12.44 -9.20
CA SER A 86 -26.75 -13.18 -7.97
C SER A 86 -27.96 -13.19 -7.02
N SER A 87 -28.12 -14.27 -6.24
CA SER A 87 -29.17 -14.36 -5.22
C SER A 87 -28.88 -13.56 -3.94
N ILE A 88 -27.67 -13.00 -3.80
CA ILE A 88 -27.14 -12.37 -2.57
C ILE A 88 -26.92 -10.85 -2.75
N ILE A 89 -27.57 -10.23 -3.74
CA ILE A 89 -27.41 -8.81 -4.10
C ILE A 89 -27.40 -7.88 -2.88
N LYS A 90 -28.35 -8.05 -1.95
CA LYS A 90 -28.47 -7.17 -0.77
C LYS A 90 -27.21 -7.12 0.10
N ASN A 91 -26.44 -8.21 0.18
CA ASN A 91 -25.27 -8.29 1.06
C ASN A 91 -23.96 -7.89 0.34
N SER A 92 -23.89 -8.01 -0.99
CA SER A 92 -22.64 -7.84 -1.76
C SER A 92 -22.64 -6.64 -2.71
N PHE A 93 -23.77 -5.94 -2.87
CA PHE A 93 -23.92 -4.86 -3.84
C PHE A 93 -22.97 -3.69 -3.55
N LEU A 94 -22.96 -3.18 -2.32
CA LEU A 94 -22.19 -1.99 -1.95
C LEU A 94 -20.68 -2.20 -2.17
N SER A 95 -20.14 -3.33 -1.69
CA SER A 95 -18.71 -3.64 -1.80
C SER A 95 -18.26 -3.77 -3.26
N SER A 96 -19.11 -4.35 -4.11
CA SER A 96 -18.75 -4.65 -5.50
C SER A 96 -19.03 -3.48 -6.43
N PHE A 97 -20.11 -2.72 -6.20
CA PHE A 97 -20.41 -1.51 -6.97
C PHE A 97 -19.34 -0.44 -6.75
N PHE A 98 -18.87 -0.22 -5.52
CA PHE A 98 -17.84 0.78 -5.25
C PHE A 98 -16.41 0.29 -5.53
N TYR A 99 -16.22 -0.86 -6.17
CA TYR A 99 -14.88 -1.38 -6.48
C TYR A 99 -14.08 -0.45 -7.42
N PHE A 100 -14.74 0.32 -8.27
CA PHE A 100 -14.10 1.27 -9.18
C PHE A 100 -13.23 2.32 -8.47
N ARG A 101 -13.50 2.62 -7.18
CA ARG A 101 -12.74 3.63 -6.41
C ARG A 101 -11.24 3.33 -6.35
N PHE A 102 -10.87 2.05 -6.27
CA PHE A 102 -9.47 1.63 -6.23
C PHE A 102 -8.77 1.88 -7.57
N PHE A 103 -9.49 1.70 -8.68
CA PHE A 103 -8.97 1.99 -10.01
C PHE A 103 -8.80 3.49 -10.26
N LEU A 104 -9.78 4.32 -9.85
CA LEU A 104 -9.65 5.79 -9.92
C LEU A 104 -8.46 6.29 -9.08
N PHE A 105 -8.29 5.74 -7.88
CA PHE A 105 -7.13 6.04 -7.04
C PHE A 105 -5.80 5.71 -7.75
N LEU A 106 -5.69 4.53 -8.37
CA LEU A 106 -4.49 4.13 -9.11
C LEU A 106 -4.14 5.13 -10.23
N LEU A 107 -5.14 5.57 -11.00
CA LEU A 107 -4.94 6.49 -12.13
C LEU A 107 -4.55 7.91 -11.70
N VAL A 108 -5.10 8.43 -10.60
CA VAL A 108 -4.68 9.76 -10.11
C VAL A 108 -3.27 9.69 -9.50
N VAL A 109 -2.93 8.59 -8.84
CA VAL A 109 -1.57 8.35 -8.33
C VAL A 109 -0.56 8.23 -9.47
N SER A 110 -0.91 7.50 -10.55
CA SER A 110 -0.01 7.35 -11.71
C SER A 110 0.25 8.69 -12.41
N TYR A 111 -0.74 9.57 -12.50
CA TYR A 111 -0.55 10.93 -13.00
C TYR A 111 0.41 11.75 -12.12
N ILE A 112 0.28 11.65 -10.79
CA ILE A 112 1.23 12.28 -9.88
C ILE A 112 2.63 11.71 -10.10
N PHE A 113 2.80 10.39 -10.25
CA PHE A 113 4.11 9.81 -10.53
C PHE A 113 4.73 10.29 -11.85
N TYR A 114 3.91 10.44 -12.89
CA TYR A 114 4.35 10.97 -14.17
C TYR A 114 4.82 12.43 -14.06
N LYS A 115 4.01 13.30 -13.45
CA LYS A 115 4.30 14.73 -13.33
C LYS A 115 5.43 15.01 -12.34
N TYR A 116 5.55 14.16 -11.33
CA TYR A 116 6.34 14.39 -10.12
C TYR A 116 7.17 13.15 -9.75
N PRO A 117 8.13 12.68 -10.58
CA PRO A 117 8.80 11.38 -10.42
C PRO A 117 9.53 11.18 -9.08
N LYS A 118 9.89 12.28 -8.39
CA LYS A 118 10.47 12.21 -7.04
C LYS A 118 9.50 11.64 -6.00
N THR A 119 8.19 11.64 -6.24
CA THR A 119 7.17 11.00 -5.39
C THR A 119 7.47 9.54 -5.14
N ILE A 120 8.00 8.82 -6.15
CA ILE A 120 8.33 7.40 -6.04
C ILE A 120 9.38 7.19 -4.94
N LYS A 121 10.42 8.05 -4.90
CA LYS A 121 11.42 8.04 -3.83
C LYS A 121 10.81 8.31 -2.46
N VAL A 122 9.87 9.26 -2.37
CA VAL A 122 9.20 9.58 -1.09
C VAL A 122 8.29 8.42 -0.64
N LEU A 123 7.54 7.81 -1.54
CA LEU A 123 6.75 6.61 -1.26
C LEU A 123 7.64 5.46 -0.77
N THR A 124 8.78 5.24 -1.43
CA THR A 124 9.76 4.22 -1.04
C THR A 124 10.22 4.43 0.39
N ILE A 125 10.58 5.67 0.75
CA ILE A 125 10.98 6.02 2.13
C ILE A 125 9.82 5.79 3.10
N SER A 126 8.58 6.14 2.75
CA SER A 126 7.41 5.89 3.60
C SER A 126 7.21 4.39 3.89
N ILE A 127 7.31 3.55 2.86
CA ILE A 127 7.18 2.08 2.99
C ILE A 127 8.32 1.51 3.86
N ILE A 128 9.57 1.92 3.62
CA ILE A 128 10.71 1.51 4.46
C ILE A 128 10.47 1.91 5.92
N THR A 129 10.00 3.14 6.14
CA THR A 129 9.74 3.67 7.48
C THR A 129 8.70 2.84 8.22
N ILE A 130 7.55 2.53 7.58
CA ILE A 130 6.51 1.72 8.25
C ILE A 130 6.99 0.29 8.52
N LEU A 131 7.78 -0.32 7.62
CA LEU A 131 8.36 -1.66 7.88
C LEU A 131 9.32 -1.66 9.07
N ILE A 132 10.16 -0.63 9.22
CA ILE A 132 11.07 -0.48 10.37
C ILE A 132 10.27 -0.26 11.66
N VAL A 133 9.25 0.60 11.62
CA VAL A 133 8.39 0.87 12.79
C VAL A 133 7.69 -0.41 13.24
N LEU A 134 7.10 -1.16 12.30
CA LEU A 134 6.45 -2.44 12.61
C LEU A 134 7.44 -3.47 13.15
N PHE A 135 8.67 -3.52 12.62
CA PHE A 135 9.71 -4.40 13.15
C PHE A 135 10.03 -4.09 14.62
N LEU A 136 10.29 -2.82 14.92
CA LEU A 136 10.61 -2.39 16.29
C LEU A 136 9.44 -2.64 17.25
N ASP A 137 8.23 -2.25 16.85
CA ASP A 137 7.03 -2.47 17.65
C ASP A 137 6.76 -3.97 17.87
N SER A 138 7.03 -4.82 16.87
CA SER A 138 6.90 -6.27 16.99
C SER A 138 7.87 -6.86 18.01
N LEU A 139 9.12 -6.39 18.03
CA LEU A 139 10.09 -6.81 19.05
C LEU A 139 9.65 -6.35 20.43
N ILE A 140 9.18 -5.10 20.57
CA ILE A 140 8.68 -4.57 21.83
C ILE A 140 7.49 -5.42 22.33
N GLN A 141 6.50 -5.67 21.48
CA GLN A 141 5.33 -6.48 21.84
C GLN A 141 5.70 -7.91 22.22
N TYR A 142 6.69 -8.51 21.55
CA TYR A 142 7.14 -9.86 21.87
C TYR A 142 7.82 -9.94 23.24
N TYR A 143 8.76 -9.03 23.54
CA TYR A 143 9.56 -9.08 24.77
C TYR A 143 8.85 -8.51 25.99
N PHE A 144 8.10 -7.42 25.84
CA PHE A 144 7.42 -6.73 26.94
C PHE A 144 5.95 -7.13 27.10
N GLU A 145 5.49 -8.07 26.28
CA GLU A 145 4.09 -8.51 26.20
C GLU A 145 3.08 -7.41 25.84
N LYS A 146 3.54 -6.18 25.53
CA LYS A 146 2.73 -5.03 25.14
C LYS A 146 3.41 -4.25 24.02
N ASN A 147 2.64 -3.78 23.05
CA ASN A 147 3.14 -2.90 21.99
C ASN A 147 3.19 -1.42 22.43
N ILE A 148 3.62 -0.52 21.54
CA ILE A 148 3.71 0.93 21.80
C ILE A 148 2.34 1.54 22.16
N PHE A 149 1.24 0.95 21.67
CA PHE A 149 -0.14 1.33 21.97
C PHE A 149 -0.73 0.59 23.18
N LEU A 150 0.11 -0.07 23.99
CA LEU A 150 -0.29 -0.84 25.19
C LEU A 150 -1.21 -2.04 24.91
N GLN A 151 -1.26 -2.51 23.66
CA GLN A 151 -2.01 -3.71 23.29
C GLN A 151 -1.18 -4.95 23.63
N ASP A 152 -1.81 -5.89 24.34
CA ASP A 152 -1.15 -7.11 24.79
C ASP A 152 -0.77 -8.04 23.63
N VAL A 153 0.29 -8.81 23.81
CA VAL A 153 0.64 -9.93 22.94
C VAL A 153 -0.49 -10.95 22.94
N LYS A 154 -0.84 -11.46 21.77
CA LYS A 154 -1.92 -12.44 21.65
C LYS A 154 -1.40 -13.85 21.92
N LYS A 155 -2.27 -14.69 22.47
CA LYS A 155 -2.00 -16.11 22.73
C LYS A 155 -3.09 -16.94 22.08
N TYR A 156 -2.69 -17.97 21.36
CA TYR A 156 -3.60 -19.03 20.94
C TYR A 156 -3.07 -20.32 21.53
N THR A 157 -3.86 -20.94 22.41
CA THR A 157 -3.41 -21.98 23.35
C THR A 157 -2.14 -21.51 24.08
N ASP A 158 -0.99 -22.13 23.81
CA ASP A 158 0.30 -21.84 24.43
C ASP A 158 1.25 -21.04 23.51
N LEU A 159 0.82 -20.76 22.28
CA LEU A 159 1.62 -20.05 21.29
C LEU A 159 1.34 -18.54 21.34
N LYS A 160 2.37 -17.78 21.72
CA LYS A 160 2.38 -16.31 21.62
C LYS A 160 2.51 -15.90 20.15
N TYR A 161 1.77 -14.88 19.74
CA TYR A 161 1.96 -14.24 18.45
C TYR A 161 1.75 -12.73 18.53
N VAL A 162 2.48 -12.03 17.65
CA VAL A 162 2.55 -10.58 17.58
C VAL A 162 1.61 -10.07 16.49
N THR A 163 0.90 -8.97 16.79
CA THR A 163 -0.02 -8.30 15.85
C THR A 163 0.35 -6.85 15.59
N SER A 164 1.26 -6.26 16.39
CA SER A 164 1.66 -4.86 16.29
C SER A 164 0.44 -3.94 16.19
N PHE A 165 0.39 -3.03 15.22
CA PHE A 165 -0.69 -2.05 15.05
C PHE A 165 -2.03 -2.67 14.60
N PHE A 166 -2.05 -3.95 14.22
CA PHE A 166 -3.25 -4.64 13.75
C PHE A 166 -4.17 -5.12 14.90
N GLY A 167 -3.78 -4.91 16.16
CA GLY A 167 -4.64 -5.18 17.32
C GLY A 167 -5.10 -6.64 17.39
N ASP A 168 -6.41 -6.86 17.27
CA ASP A 168 -7.02 -8.20 17.33
C ASP A 168 -6.92 -8.98 16.01
N GLU A 169 -6.55 -8.31 14.92
CA GLU A 169 -6.45 -8.95 13.61
C GLU A 169 -5.07 -9.61 13.43
N LYS A 170 -5.06 -10.94 13.28
CA LYS A 170 -3.86 -11.70 12.92
C LYS A 170 -3.50 -11.51 11.43
N ARG A 171 -2.99 -10.33 11.09
CA ARG A 171 -2.66 -9.93 9.69
C ARG A 171 -1.28 -9.31 9.51
N LEU A 172 -0.50 -9.13 10.58
CA LEU A 172 0.82 -8.50 10.54
C LEU A 172 1.77 -9.19 9.56
N GLY A 173 1.86 -10.52 9.62
CA GLY A 173 2.75 -11.28 8.73
C GLY A 173 2.29 -11.17 7.29
N SER A 174 0.99 -11.35 7.03
CA SER A 174 0.42 -11.23 5.69
C SER A 174 0.59 -9.83 5.10
N PHE A 175 0.49 -8.79 5.92
CA PHE A 175 0.76 -7.42 5.51
C PHE A 175 2.21 -7.25 5.06
N VAL A 176 3.16 -7.64 5.92
CA VAL A 176 4.60 -7.52 5.63
C VAL A 176 4.98 -8.33 4.39
N ALA A 177 4.50 -9.57 4.27
CA ALA A 177 4.79 -10.43 3.13
C ALA A 177 4.28 -9.87 1.79
N ARG A 178 3.22 -9.05 1.78
CA ARG A 178 2.69 -8.39 0.58
C ARG A 178 3.36 -7.04 0.29
N ILE A 179 3.72 -6.28 1.32
CA ILE A 179 4.35 -4.96 1.18
C ILE A 179 5.85 -5.08 0.86
N LEU A 180 6.53 -6.10 1.38
CA LEU A 180 7.97 -6.29 1.15
C LEU A 180 8.34 -6.39 -0.35
N PRO A 181 7.68 -7.20 -1.20
CA PRO A 181 7.97 -7.24 -2.63
C PRO A 181 7.87 -5.87 -3.30
N ILE A 182 6.84 -5.09 -2.96
CA ILE A 182 6.64 -3.73 -3.47
C ILE A 182 7.78 -2.82 -3.02
N CYS A 183 8.18 -2.90 -1.74
CA CYS A 183 9.28 -2.12 -1.20
C CYS A 183 10.60 -2.41 -1.91
N ILE A 184 10.92 -3.70 -2.13
CA ILE A 184 12.16 -4.12 -2.78
C ILE A 184 12.19 -3.70 -4.25
N ALA A 185 11.08 -3.87 -4.98
CA ALA A 185 10.95 -3.40 -6.36
C ALA A 185 11.17 -1.87 -6.46
N LEU A 186 10.60 -1.09 -5.54
CA LEU A 186 10.79 0.36 -5.49
C LEU A 186 12.23 0.75 -5.15
N ILE A 187 12.91 0.03 -4.25
CA ILE A 187 14.32 0.25 -3.94
C ILE A 187 15.19 0.05 -5.20
N PHE A 188 14.95 -1.02 -5.96
CA PHE A 188 15.65 -1.26 -7.23
C PHE A 188 15.38 -0.14 -8.23
N PHE A 189 14.11 0.28 -8.38
CA PHE A 189 13.72 1.34 -9.31
C PHE A 189 14.35 2.70 -8.97
N VAL A 190 14.40 3.08 -7.68
CA VAL A 190 14.96 4.36 -7.23
C VAL A 190 16.49 4.35 -7.30
N ASN A 191 17.13 3.18 -7.19
CA ASN A 191 18.57 2.97 -7.24
C ASN A 191 19.38 3.99 -6.41
N ASN A 192 19.02 4.15 -5.13
CA ASN A 192 19.66 5.15 -4.27
C ASN A 192 20.99 4.63 -3.70
N GLU A 193 22.07 5.38 -3.89
CA GLU A 193 23.41 5.04 -3.40
C GLU A 193 23.46 4.77 -1.88
N LEU A 194 22.77 5.57 -1.07
CA LEU A 194 22.78 5.37 0.39
C LEU A 194 22.06 4.07 0.78
N ILE A 195 20.94 3.77 0.12
CA ILE A 195 20.17 2.54 0.38
C ILE A 195 21.02 1.31 0.03
N ASN A 196 21.75 1.38 -1.08
CA ASN A 196 22.64 0.30 -1.52
C ASN A 196 23.87 0.16 -0.61
N LYS A 197 24.51 1.28 -0.24
CA LYS A 197 25.70 1.31 0.62
C LYS A 197 25.45 0.65 1.97
N TYR A 198 24.29 0.91 2.58
CA TYR A 198 23.92 0.37 3.90
C TYR A 198 23.17 -0.96 3.83
N LYS A 199 23.10 -1.62 2.66
CA LYS A 199 22.44 -2.93 2.49
C LYS A 199 21.02 -2.98 3.10
N ILE A 200 20.26 -1.90 2.88
CA ILE A 200 18.93 -1.74 3.48
C ILE A 200 17.96 -2.82 2.99
N LYS A 201 18.09 -3.27 1.73
CA LYS A 201 17.20 -4.33 1.19
C LYS A 201 17.39 -5.64 1.95
N GLU A 202 18.62 -6.03 2.25
CA GLU A 202 18.94 -7.27 2.96
C GLU A 202 18.45 -7.17 4.41
N LEU A 203 18.64 -6.01 5.04
CA LEU A 203 18.11 -5.72 6.38
C LEU A 203 16.58 -5.86 6.42
N LEU A 204 15.87 -5.30 5.43
CA LEU A 204 14.41 -5.36 5.35
C LEU A 204 13.88 -6.78 5.12
N ILE A 205 14.58 -7.59 4.32
CA ILE A 205 14.23 -9.00 4.12
C ILE A 205 14.37 -9.76 5.43
N LEU A 206 15.49 -9.57 6.15
CA LEU A 206 15.73 -10.20 7.45
C LEU A 206 14.72 -9.75 8.51
N SER A 207 14.47 -8.45 8.63
CA SER A 207 13.49 -7.92 9.59
C SER A 207 12.08 -8.44 9.29
N SER A 208 11.73 -8.54 8.01
CA SER A 208 10.42 -9.08 7.59
C SER A 208 10.27 -10.56 7.91
N LEU A 209 11.31 -11.37 7.70
CA LEU A 209 11.31 -12.78 8.11
C LEU A 209 11.07 -12.92 9.62
N ILE A 210 11.75 -12.10 10.43
CA ILE A 210 11.55 -12.10 11.89
C ILE A 210 10.10 -11.77 12.23
N ILE A 211 9.51 -10.71 11.65
CA ILE A 211 8.11 -10.35 11.89
C ILE A 211 7.17 -11.52 11.52
N ILE A 212 7.38 -12.16 10.37
CA ILE A 212 6.55 -13.27 9.90
C ILE A 212 6.62 -14.47 10.83
N ILE A 213 7.82 -14.77 11.37
CA ILE A 213 7.99 -15.81 12.40
C ILE A 213 7.19 -15.45 13.66
N LEU A 214 7.35 -14.22 14.15
CA LEU A 214 6.68 -13.74 15.36
C LEU A 214 5.15 -13.65 15.21
N SER A 215 4.63 -13.42 14.00
CA SER A 215 3.20 -13.36 13.76
C SER A 215 2.54 -14.75 13.67
N THR A 216 3.33 -15.82 13.49
CA THR A 216 2.87 -17.22 13.37
C THR A 216 1.82 -17.43 12.25
N GLU A 217 1.90 -16.66 11.16
CA GLU A 217 1.00 -16.75 10.02
C GLU A 217 1.55 -17.65 8.90
N ARG A 218 1.01 -18.87 8.76
CA ARG A 218 1.45 -19.85 7.75
C ARG A 218 1.38 -19.32 6.30
N LEU A 219 0.32 -18.58 5.96
CA LEU A 219 0.17 -17.98 4.62
C LEU A 219 1.25 -16.92 4.35
N ALA A 220 1.60 -16.13 5.35
CA ALA A 220 2.65 -15.12 5.22
C ALA A 220 4.02 -15.75 4.96
N PHE A 221 4.33 -16.84 5.65
CA PHE A 221 5.53 -17.65 5.37
C PHE A 221 5.55 -18.13 3.92
N PHE A 222 4.45 -18.72 3.44
CA PHE A 222 4.36 -19.19 2.06
C PHE A 222 4.62 -18.06 1.06
N TYR A 223 3.95 -16.91 1.21
CA TYR A 223 4.16 -15.75 0.33
C TYR A 223 5.60 -15.23 0.37
N PHE A 224 6.22 -15.22 1.53
CA PHE A 224 7.60 -14.79 1.69
C PHE A 224 8.60 -15.73 1.00
N PHE A 225 8.41 -17.04 1.10
CA PHE A 225 9.25 -18.01 0.39
C PHE A 225 9.10 -17.92 -1.12
N VAL A 226 7.86 -17.78 -1.61
CA VAL A 226 7.59 -17.54 -3.04
C VAL A 226 8.30 -16.27 -3.51
N PHE A 227 8.24 -15.19 -2.73
CA PHE A 227 8.93 -13.96 -3.03
C PHE A 227 10.46 -14.13 -3.06
N ILE A 228 11.06 -14.77 -2.06
CA ILE A 228 12.50 -15.04 -2.02
C ILE A 228 12.94 -15.87 -3.23
N PHE A 229 12.17 -16.89 -3.58
CA PHE A 229 12.45 -17.74 -4.75
C PHE A 229 12.54 -16.90 -6.04
N PHE A 230 11.61 -15.95 -6.23
CA PHE A 230 11.66 -15.04 -7.38
C PHE A 230 12.83 -14.06 -7.34
N ILE A 231 13.28 -13.60 -6.17
CA ILE A 231 14.48 -12.77 -6.07
C ILE A 231 15.73 -13.55 -6.50
N PHE A 232 15.88 -14.81 -6.07
CA PHE A 232 17.07 -15.60 -6.39
C PHE A 232 17.14 -16.06 -7.84
N LEU A 233 16.00 -16.16 -8.53
CA LEU A 233 15.95 -16.48 -9.96
C LEU A 233 16.42 -15.33 -10.86
N HIS A 234 16.45 -14.09 -10.35
CA HIS A 234 16.88 -12.89 -11.06
C HIS A 234 18.32 -12.52 -10.66
#